data_AF-A0A7J8SHV5-F1
#
_entry.id   AF-A0A7J8SHV5-F1
#
_cell.length_a   1.000
_cell.length_b   1.000
_cell.length_c   1.000
_cell.angle_alpha   90.00
_cell.angle_beta   90.00
_cell.angle_gamma   90.00
#
_symmetry.space_group_name_H-M   'P 1'
#
loop_
_entity.id
_entity.type
_entity.pdbx_description
1 polymer ?
#
loop_
_entity_poly.entity_id
_entity_poly.type
_entity_poly.pdbx_seq_one_letter_code
_entity_poly.pdbx_strand_id
1 'polypeptide(L)'
;MLKNLKGAALPNVPRPPPSTGKQKENQVTTDNAAQCSVTSIYGANIGDLYRKVTATWCKSPVSHSFTISVESPCDDQSHNTCKIDLNGWQFWGKKGLKNIEIDGERVDIYWDFRETKFNASPEPCSDYYVAMVCDEKV
;
A
#
# COMPACT_ATOMS: atom_id res chain seq x y z
N MET A 1 -65.28 34.46 -3.00
CA MET A 1 -64.91 35.53 -3.96
C MET A 1 -63.77 36.33 -3.34
N LEU A 2 -62.64 36.48 -4.04
CA LEU A 2 -61.38 37.09 -3.55
C LEU A 2 -61.56 38.50 -2.97
N LYS A 3 -60.74 38.90 -1.97
CA LYS A 3 -59.67 39.93 -2.07
C LYS A 3 -59.23 40.54 -0.71
N ASN A 4 -57.90 40.59 -0.53
CA ASN A 4 -57.05 41.64 0.09
C ASN A 4 -57.02 41.86 1.62
N LEU A 5 -55.81 41.80 2.20
CA LEU A 5 -55.02 42.99 2.57
C LEU A 5 -53.57 42.61 2.96
N LYS A 6 -52.61 43.33 2.38
CA LYS A 6 -51.17 43.31 2.67
C LYS A 6 -50.86 44.10 3.96
N GLY A 7 -49.78 43.72 4.64
CA GLY A 7 -48.82 44.70 5.17
C GLY A 7 -48.29 44.43 6.57
N ALA A 8 -47.03 43.99 6.67
CA ALA A 8 -45.97 44.67 7.42
C ALA A 8 -44.64 43.90 7.22
N ALA A 9 -43.61 44.58 6.73
CA ALA A 9 -42.25 44.06 6.60
C ALA A 9 -41.44 44.43 7.86
N LEU A 10 -40.66 43.48 8.37
CA LEU A 10 -39.68 43.72 9.44
C LEU A 10 -38.30 44.08 8.86
N PRO A 11 -37.48 44.89 9.56
CA PRO A 11 -36.27 45.50 9.01
C PRO A 11 -35.14 44.50 8.74
N ASN A 12 -34.42 44.71 7.64
CA ASN A 12 -33.18 44.00 7.30
C ASN A 12 -32.06 44.40 8.28
N VAL A 13 -31.66 43.49 9.16
CA VAL A 13 -30.43 43.63 9.94
C VAL A 13 -29.26 43.06 9.12
N PRO A 14 -28.20 43.84 8.84
CA PRO A 14 -27.01 43.32 8.17
C PRO A 14 -26.30 42.27 9.04
N ARG A 15 -26.04 41.09 8.48
CA ARG A 15 -25.21 40.06 9.10
C ARG A 15 -23.75 40.56 9.15
N PRO A 16 -23.04 40.44 10.29
CA PRO A 16 -21.62 40.81 10.35
C PRO A 16 -20.77 39.90 9.45
N PRO A 17 -19.67 40.40 8.87
CA PRO A 17 -18.78 39.59 8.06
C PRO A 17 -18.10 38.52 8.94
N PRO A 18 -18.00 37.26 8.48
CA PRO A 18 -17.26 36.25 9.22
C PRO A 18 -15.76 36.57 9.21
N SER A 19 -15.18 36.48 10.40
CA SER A 19 -13.80 36.80 10.78
C SER A 19 -12.75 36.10 9.91
N THR A 20 -11.71 36.87 9.58
CA THR A 20 -10.49 36.48 8.87
C THR A 20 -9.69 35.47 9.69
N GLY A 21 -9.96 34.18 9.51
CA GLY A 21 -9.02 33.11 9.85
C GLY A 21 -8.18 32.77 8.63
N LYS A 22 -6.87 33.06 8.65
CA LYS A 22 -5.93 32.52 7.66
C LYS A 22 -5.88 31.00 7.83
N GLN A 23 -6.75 30.27 7.15
CA GLN A 23 -6.52 28.86 6.91
C GLN A 23 -5.39 28.76 5.89
N LYS A 24 -4.24 28.26 6.35
CA LYS A 24 -3.17 27.80 5.48
C LYS A 24 -3.69 26.50 4.87
N GLU A 25 -4.40 26.64 3.76
CA GLU A 25 -4.64 25.54 2.83
C GLU A 25 -3.26 25.03 2.44
N ASN A 26 -2.85 23.89 3.02
CA ASN A 26 -1.73 23.14 2.49
C ASN A 26 -2.23 22.59 1.15
N GLN A 27 -2.15 23.45 0.14
CA GLN A 27 -2.10 23.06 -1.25
C GLN A 27 -0.92 22.10 -1.32
N VAL A 28 -1.22 20.79 -1.27
CA VAL A 28 -0.26 19.78 -1.70
C VAL A 28 -0.12 20.03 -3.18
N THR A 29 0.87 20.85 -3.53
CA THR A 29 1.46 20.83 -4.85
C THR A 29 1.78 19.37 -5.10
N THR A 30 0.95 18.72 -5.92
CA THR A 30 1.24 17.37 -6.39
C THR A 30 2.41 17.56 -7.34
N ASP A 31 3.62 17.56 -6.78
CA ASP A 31 4.76 17.11 -7.53
C ASP A 31 4.36 15.74 -8.04
N ASN A 32 4.05 15.65 -9.34
CA ASN A 32 3.81 14.40 -10.06
C ASN A 32 5.12 13.62 -10.14
N ALA A 33 5.73 13.36 -8.99
CA ALA A 33 6.72 12.31 -8.84
C ALA A 33 5.95 11.02 -9.07
N ALA A 34 6.24 10.36 -10.19
CA ALA A 34 5.77 9.00 -10.42
C ALA A 34 6.20 8.17 -9.20
N GLN A 35 5.23 7.70 -8.41
CA GLN A 35 5.52 6.79 -7.30
C GLN A 35 6.08 5.52 -7.91
N CYS A 36 7.36 5.24 -7.63
CA CYS A 36 8.07 4.08 -8.17
C CYS A 36 8.04 2.89 -7.20
N SER A 37 7.53 3.06 -5.98
CA SER A 37 7.36 1.96 -5.03
C SER A 37 6.22 2.20 -4.04
N VAL A 38 5.64 1.11 -3.55
CA VAL A 38 4.67 1.07 -2.44
C VAL A 38 5.15 0.02 -1.45
N THR A 39 5.25 0.39 -0.17
CA THR A 39 5.71 -0.49 0.91
C THR A 39 4.65 -0.64 1.98
N SER A 40 4.36 -1.88 2.35
CA SER A 40 3.45 -2.26 3.43
C SER A 40 4.22 -3.04 4.48
N ILE A 41 3.95 -2.77 5.76
CA ILE A 41 4.58 -3.44 6.89
C ILE A 41 3.51 -4.23 7.65
N TYR A 42 3.75 -5.52 7.85
CA TYR A 42 2.89 -6.44 8.57
C TYR A 42 3.60 -6.97 9.81
N GLY A 43 2.81 -7.40 10.79
CA GLY A 43 3.31 -8.17 11.93
C GLY A 43 2.95 -9.63 11.79
N ALA A 44 3.91 -10.52 11.97
CA ALA A 44 3.68 -11.96 11.95
C ALA A 44 4.45 -12.65 13.08
N ASN A 45 3.87 -13.72 13.62
CA ASN A 45 4.59 -14.61 14.52
C ASN A 45 5.32 -15.64 13.66
N ILE A 46 6.64 -15.69 13.79
CA ILE A 46 7.50 -16.67 13.11
C ILE A 46 8.21 -17.43 14.22
N GLY A 47 7.90 -18.72 14.36
CA GLY A 47 8.14 -19.46 15.60
C GLY A 47 7.46 -18.77 16.79
N ASP A 48 8.22 -18.53 17.86
CA ASP A 48 7.73 -17.88 19.09
C ASP A 48 7.98 -16.36 19.14
N LEU A 49 8.42 -15.74 18.03
CA LEU A 49 8.78 -14.32 17.99
C LEU A 49 7.90 -13.51 17.03
N TYR A 50 7.43 -12.36 17.51
CA TYR A 50 6.75 -11.37 16.68
C TYR A 50 7.75 -10.57 15.86
N ARG A 51 7.67 -10.67 14.52
CA ARG A 51 8.59 -10.01 13.57
C ARG A 51 7.84 -9.09 12.62
N LYS A 52 8.49 -8.01 12.19
CA LYS A 52 7.96 -7.18 11.11
C LYS A 52 8.29 -7.79 9.76
N VAL A 53 7.29 -7.85 8.91
CA VAL A 53 7.39 -8.30 7.51
C VAL A 53 7.16 -7.09 6.63
N THR A 54 8.14 -6.76 5.80
CA THR A 54 8.06 -5.62 4.87
C THR A 54 7.82 -6.14 3.47
N ALA A 55 6.69 -5.77 2.87
CA ALA A 55 6.35 -6.10 1.49
C ALA A 55 6.43 -4.83 0.64
N THR A 56 7.23 -4.85 -0.42
CA THR A 56 7.47 -3.70 -1.29
C THR A 56 7.21 -4.06 -2.74
N TRP A 57 6.28 -3.34 -3.35
CA TRP A 57 6.07 -3.32 -4.78
C TRP A 57 6.89 -2.20 -5.39
N CYS A 58 7.66 -2.50 -6.43
CA CYS A 58 8.44 -1.51 -7.17
C CYS A 58 8.03 -1.52 -8.65
N LYS A 59 7.91 -0.34 -9.23
CA LYS A 59 7.67 -0.09 -10.65
C LYS A 59 8.86 0.65 -11.22
N SER A 60 9.46 0.04 -12.24
CA SER A 60 10.50 0.64 -13.06
C SER A 60 9.97 0.84 -14.49
N PRO A 61 10.65 1.61 -15.34
CA PRO A 61 10.27 1.73 -16.76
C PRO A 61 10.23 0.41 -17.53
N VAL A 62 10.94 -0.62 -17.05
CA VAL A 62 11.14 -1.90 -17.75
C VAL A 62 10.37 -3.07 -17.15
N SER A 63 10.02 -3.02 -15.86
CA SER A 63 9.29 -4.09 -15.17
C SER A 63 8.72 -3.66 -13.82
N HIS A 64 7.88 -4.52 -13.24
CA HIS A 64 7.55 -4.48 -11.82
C HIS A 64 8.43 -5.47 -11.04
N SER A 65 8.53 -5.31 -9.74
CA SER A 65 9.08 -6.32 -8.85
C SER A 65 8.35 -6.28 -7.51
N PHE A 66 8.35 -7.42 -6.83
CA PHE A 66 7.86 -7.57 -5.48
C PHE A 66 9.02 -8.03 -4.59
N THR A 67 9.19 -7.40 -3.44
CA THR A 67 10.19 -7.78 -2.45
C THR A 67 9.51 -7.99 -1.11
N ILE A 68 9.76 -9.11 -0.46
CA ILE A 68 9.34 -9.37 0.92
C ILE A 68 10.58 -9.57 1.77
N SER A 69 10.65 -8.89 2.91
CA SER A 69 11.73 -9.07 3.88
C SER A 69 11.20 -9.22 5.29
N VAL A 70 11.92 -9.96 6.12
CA VAL A 70 11.59 -10.12 7.54
C VAL A 70 12.69 -9.51 8.40
N GLU A 71 12.28 -8.69 9.37
CA GLU A 71 13.17 -8.13 10.38
C GLU A 71 13.72 -9.27 11.27
N SER A 72 15.04 -9.46 11.28
CA SER A 72 15.74 -10.34 12.21
C SER A 72 16.78 -9.52 12.99
N PRO A 73 16.95 -9.80 14.29
CA PRO A 73 17.99 -9.18 15.11
C PRO A 73 19.41 -9.70 14.81
N CYS A 74 19.56 -10.83 14.10
CA CYS A 74 20.86 -11.34 13.64
C CYS A 74 21.16 -10.81 12.22
N ASP A 75 22.28 -10.12 12.09
CA ASP A 75 22.52 -9.00 11.18
C ASP A 75 22.88 -9.38 9.72
N ASP A 76 22.20 -10.36 9.14
CA ASP A 76 22.39 -10.73 7.74
C ASP A 76 21.11 -10.46 6.92
N GLN A 77 20.81 -9.18 6.67
CA GLN A 77 19.63 -8.70 5.93
C GLN A 77 19.41 -9.40 4.57
N SER A 78 20.48 -9.95 3.98
CA SER A 78 20.43 -10.64 2.69
C SER A 78 19.72 -12.00 2.70
N HIS A 79 19.71 -12.73 3.83
CA HIS A 79 19.08 -14.06 3.92
C HIS A 79 17.57 -14.01 4.17
N ASN A 80 17.08 -12.88 4.70
CA ASN A 80 15.69 -12.70 5.10
C ASN A 80 14.85 -11.98 4.04
N THR A 81 15.40 -11.77 2.84
CA THR A 81 14.76 -11.02 1.75
C THR A 81 14.54 -11.91 0.54
N CYS A 82 13.31 -11.92 0.01
CA CYS A 82 12.93 -12.57 -1.22
C CYS A 82 12.45 -11.52 -2.23
N LYS A 83 13.10 -11.45 -3.38
CA LYS A 83 12.72 -10.56 -4.49
C LYS A 83 12.24 -11.37 -5.69
N ILE A 84 11.10 -10.98 -6.24
CA ILE A 84 10.48 -11.55 -7.44
C ILE A 84 10.39 -10.45 -8.50
N ASP A 85 11.10 -10.62 -9.60
CA ASP A 85 11.05 -9.71 -10.75
C ASP A 85 9.92 -10.13 -11.71
N LEU A 86 9.05 -9.18 -12.06
CA LEU A 86 7.87 -9.37 -12.90
C LEU A 86 8.16 -8.88 -14.32
N ASN A 87 9.22 -9.43 -14.90
CA ASN A 87 9.67 -9.04 -16.23
C ASN A 87 8.68 -9.55 -17.28
N GLY A 88 8.31 -8.71 -18.24
CA GLY A 88 7.34 -9.07 -19.28
C GLY A 88 7.78 -10.24 -20.16
N TRP A 89 9.08 -10.45 -20.31
CA TRP A 89 9.68 -11.49 -21.16
C TRP A 89 9.87 -12.84 -20.47
N GLN A 90 10.00 -12.85 -19.14
CA GLN A 90 10.26 -14.07 -18.38
C GLN A 90 9.00 -14.48 -17.61
N PHE A 91 8.27 -15.46 -18.15
CA PHE A 91 7.11 -16.05 -17.47
C PHE A 91 7.52 -17.02 -16.35
N TRP A 92 8.74 -17.56 -16.44
CA TRP A 92 9.35 -18.41 -15.43
C TRP A 92 9.61 -17.58 -14.16
N GLY A 93 9.06 -18.01 -13.03
CA GLY A 93 9.23 -17.32 -11.74
C GLY A 93 8.08 -16.39 -11.35
N LYS A 94 7.07 -16.15 -12.22
CA LYS A 94 5.84 -15.44 -11.81
C LYS A 94 4.99 -16.24 -10.83
N LYS A 95 5.14 -17.56 -10.78
CA LYS A 95 4.58 -18.42 -9.73
C LYS A 95 5.71 -19.23 -9.11
N GLY A 96 5.70 -19.38 -7.80
CA GLY A 96 6.73 -20.18 -7.15
C GLY A 96 6.58 -20.30 -5.65
N LEU A 97 7.60 -20.96 -5.10
CA LEU A 97 7.87 -21.08 -3.68
C LEU A 97 9.35 -20.79 -3.44
N LYS A 98 9.64 -20.09 -2.34
CA LYS A 98 10.97 -19.88 -1.80
C LYS A 98 10.92 -20.16 -0.32
N ASN A 99 11.80 -21.04 0.15
CA ASN A 99 12.06 -21.17 1.57
C ASN A 99 13.18 -20.21 1.99
N ILE A 100 13.04 -19.64 3.18
CA ILE A 100 14.08 -18.90 3.89
C ILE A 100 14.13 -19.42 5.32
N GLU A 101 15.27 -19.28 5.98
CA GLU A 101 15.45 -19.61 7.38
C GLU A 101 15.64 -18.32 8.16
N ILE A 102 14.81 -18.08 9.17
CA ILE A 102 14.82 -16.87 10.00
C ILE A 102 14.99 -17.31 11.44
N ASP A 103 16.16 -17.05 12.01
CA ASP A 103 16.54 -17.43 13.38
C ASP A 103 16.29 -18.93 13.68
N GLY A 104 16.57 -19.80 12.70
CA GLY A 104 16.36 -21.26 12.79
C GLY A 104 14.94 -21.73 12.42
N GLU A 105 13.99 -20.82 12.21
CA GLU A 105 12.64 -21.14 11.77
C GLU A 105 12.56 -21.16 10.25
N ARG A 106 11.98 -22.23 9.70
CA ARG A 106 11.72 -22.32 8.26
C ARG A 106 10.46 -21.53 7.91
N VAL A 107 10.60 -20.60 6.96
CA VAL A 107 9.50 -19.83 6.41
C VAL A 107 9.37 -20.11 4.92
N ASP A 108 8.21 -20.58 4.50
CA ASP A 108 7.89 -20.84 3.10
C ASP A 108 7.07 -19.69 2.52
N ILE A 109 7.59 -19.03 1.48
CA ILE A 109 6.94 -17.94 0.78
C ILE A 109 6.40 -18.47 -0.54
N TYR A 110 5.11 -18.35 -0.76
CA TYR A 110 4.40 -18.74 -1.97
C TYR A 110 3.90 -17.51 -2.71
N TRP A 111 3.95 -17.54 -4.03
CA TRP A 111 3.39 -16.46 -4.86
C TRP A 111 2.84 -16.98 -6.17
N ASP A 112 1.84 -16.26 -6.70
CA ASP A 112 1.39 -16.37 -8.08
C ASP A 112 1.02 -14.99 -8.61
N PHE A 113 1.77 -14.59 -9.62
CA PHE A 113 1.69 -13.31 -10.31
C PHE A 113 1.42 -13.46 -11.81
N ARG A 114 0.98 -14.64 -12.25
CA ARG A 114 0.79 -14.94 -13.67
C ARG A 114 -0.27 -14.05 -14.31
N GLU A 115 -1.35 -13.77 -13.59
CA GLU A 115 -2.51 -13.02 -14.07
C GLU A 115 -2.58 -11.58 -13.51
N THR A 116 -1.53 -11.13 -12.83
CA THR A 116 -1.53 -9.86 -12.08
C THR A 116 -1.78 -8.66 -12.98
N LYS A 117 -2.69 -7.80 -12.53
CA LYS A 117 -3.06 -6.57 -13.22
C LYS A 117 -2.47 -5.36 -12.50
N PHE A 118 -1.86 -4.45 -13.25
CA PHE A 118 -1.28 -3.20 -12.77
C PHE A 118 -2.03 -2.00 -13.37
N ASN A 119 -2.03 -0.88 -12.65
CA ASN A 119 -2.51 0.41 -13.15
C ASN A 119 -1.36 1.43 -13.17
N ALA A 120 -1.64 2.71 -12.89
CA ALA A 120 -0.61 3.73 -12.75
C ALA A 120 0.31 3.50 -11.54
N SER A 121 -0.16 2.80 -10.50
CA SER A 121 0.53 2.47 -9.25
C SER A 121 1.56 1.34 -9.42
N PRO A 122 2.59 1.29 -8.56
CA PRO A 122 3.45 0.12 -8.41
C PRO A 122 2.76 -1.12 -7.86
N GLU A 123 1.74 -0.93 -7.02
CA GLU A 123 0.99 -2.04 -6.43
C GLU A 123 -0.03 -2.59 -7.45
N PRO A 124 -0.18 -3.92 -7.56
CA PRO A 124 -1.18 -4.53 -8.40
C PRO A 124 -2.61 -4.24 -7.91
N CYS A 125 -3.55 -4.13 -8.84
CA CYS A 125 -4.96 -3.90 -8.50
C CYS A 125 -5.75 -5.20 -8.28
N SER A 126 -5.34 -6.32 -8.91
CA SER A 126 -6.01 -7.61 -8.78
C SER A 126 -5.16 -8.78 -9.28
N ASP A 127 -5.68 -10.00 -9.10
CA ASP A 127 -5.19 -11.25 -9.71
C ASP A 127 -3.75 -11.62 -9.30
N TYR A 128 -3.46 -11.46 -8.01
CA TYR A 128 -2.22 -11.88 -7.39
C TYR A 128 -2.48 -12.55 -6.05
N TYR A 129 -1.56 -13.41 -5.61
CA TYR A 129 -1.46 -13.79 -4.21
C TYR A 129 0.00 -13.87 -3.77
N VAL A 130 0.21 -13.57 -2.49
CA VAL A 130 1.42 -13.85 -1.75
C VAL A 130 0.99 -14.46 -0.42
N ALA A 131 1.62 -15.56 -0.02
CA ALA A 131 1.40 -16.19 1.27
C ALA A 131 2.76 -16.48 1.89
N MET A 132 2.91 -16.20 3.18
CA MET A 132 4.08 -16.54 3.96
C MET A 132 3.64 -17.54 5.01
N VAL A 133 4.28 -18.69 5.09
CA VAL A 133 3.86 -19.79 5.96
C VAL A 133 4.99 -20.19 6.89
N CYS A 134 4.70 -20.26 8.18
CA CYS A 134 5.61 -20.72 9.21
C CYS A 134 4.81 -21.60 10.19
N ASP A 135 5.27 -22.82 10.48
CA ASP A 135 4.61 -23.71 11.45
C ASP A 135 3.08 -23.82 11.21
N GLU A 136 2.68 -24.09 9.97
CA GLU A 136 1.28 -24.20 9.51
C GLU A 136 0.42 -22.91 9.62
N LYS A 137 1.00 -21.78 10.04
CA LYS A 137 0.33 -20.47 10.12
C LYS A 137 0.64 -19.64 8.88
N VAL A 138 -0.35 -18.91 8.37
CA VAL A 138 -0.28 -18.02 7.20
C VAL A 138 -0.40 -16.56 7.60
#